data_AF-A0A2M8PK14-F1
#
_entry.id   AF-A0A2M8PK14-F1
#
_cell.length_a   1.000
_cell.length_b   1.000
_cell.length_c   1.000
_cell.angle_alpha   90.00
_cell.angle_beta   90.00
_cell.angle_gamma   90.00
#
_symmetry.space_group_name_H-M   'P 1'
#
loop_
_entity.id
_entity.type
_entity.pdbx_description
1 polymer ?
#
loop_
_entity_poly.entity_id
_entity_poly.type
_entity_poly.pdbx_seq_one_letter_code
_entity_poly.pdbx_strand_id
1 'polypeptide(L)'
;MQPYTRSIVFKNRSIVSSLYPDHLHPHFFYLHVGTEIGRVELPAWIAHDENLVDTVARIIVDQCVKGQGYPVVIAEAHEQAVVKGPDRDFFYHVLQKMGMERQRRPIISRKSLRKRSMGI
;
A
#
# COMPACT_ATOMS: atom_id res chain seq x y z
N MET A 1 16.72 -6.34 18.77
CA MET A 1 15.43 -6.23 19.49
C MET A 1 14.89 -7.63 19.73
N GLN A 2 14.13 -7.83 20.80
CA GLN A 2 13.48 -9.14 21.04
C GLN A 2 12.27 -9.30 20.10
N PRO A 3 11.85 -10.53 19.76
CA PRO A 3 10.61 -10.78 19.03
C PRO A 3 9.41 -10.07 19.69
N TYR A 4 8.52 -9.51 18.86
CA TYR A 4 7.28 -8.83 19.28
C TYR A 4 7.48 -7.54 20.09
N THR A 5 8.67 -6.96 20.02
CA THR A 5 8.98 -5.66 20.66
C THR A 5 9.12 -4.56 19.61
N ARG A 6 8.78 -3.33 20.00
CA ARG A 6 8.97 -2.10 19.20
C ARG A 6 10.10 -1.23 19.74
N SER A 7 10.68 -0.42 18.87
CA SER A 7 11.64 0.60 19.26
C SER A 7 10.91 1.79 19.89
N ILE A 8 11.69 2.80 20.29
CA ILE A 8 11.14 4.15 20.49
C ILE A 8 10.55 4.69 19.17
N VAL A 9 9.74 5.73 19.31
CA VAL A 9 9.18 6.47 18.17
C VAL A 9 10.20 7.51 17.69
N PHE A 10 10.34 7.61 16.37
CA PHE A 10 11.19 8.57 15.68
C PHE A 10 10.34 9.52 14.85
N LYS A 11 10.79 10.78 14.73
CA LYS A 11 10.17 11.76 13.83
C LYS A 11 10.77 11.63 12.42
N ASN A 12 9.91 11.56 11.39
CA ASN A 12 10.37 11.58 10.01
C ASN A 12 10.88 12.98 9.64
N ARG A 13 12.11 13.06 9.11
CA ARG A 13 12.78 14.31 8.72
C ARG A 13 12.92 14.49 7.22
N SER A 14 12.29 13.64 6.42
CA SER A 14 12.27 13.79 4.96
C SER A 14 11.61 15.12 4.57
N ILE A 15 12.11 15.76 3.51
CA ILE A 15 11.56 17.00 2.96
C ILE A 15 10.06 16.84 2.63
N VAL A 16 9.64 15.67 2.15
CA VAL A 16 8.23 15.39 1.84
C VAL A 16 7.34 15.41 3.09
N SER A 17 7.91 15.14 4.27
CA SER A 17 7.17 15.17 5.54
C SER A 17 6.76 16.59 5.91
N SER A 18 7.52 17.61 5.47
CA SER A 18 7.19 19.03 5.67
C SER A 18 5.93 19.48 4.91
N LEU A 19 5.41 18.66 3.99
CA LEU A 19 4.15 18.94 3.29
C LEU A 19 2.91 18.62 4.13
N TYR A 20 3.08 17.86 5.22
CA TYR A 20 1.99 17.48 6.10
C TYR A 20 1.83 18.50 7.23
N PRO A 21 0.59 18.82 7.65
CA PRO A 21 0.35 19.57 8.88
C PRO A 21 0.97 18.88 10.10
N ASP A 22 1.33 19.66 11.14
CA ASP A 22 2.05 19.14 12.32
C ASP A 22 1.39 17.92 12.97
N HIS A 23 0.06 17.90 13.08
CA HIS A 23 -0.69 16.79 13.69
C HIS A 23 -0.67 15.51 12.83
N LEU A 24 -0.45 15.61 11.51
CA LEU A 24 -0.28 14.49 10.58
C LEU A 24 1.19 14.22 10.26
N HIS A 25 2.13 14.97 10.86
CA HIS A 25 3.55 14.83 10.56
C HIS A 25 4.00 13.37 10.76
N PRO A 26 4.58 12.72 9.74
CA PRO A 26 4.93 11.31 9.83
C PRO A 26 5.95 11.02 10.95
N HIS A 27 5.61 10.06 11.79
CA HIS A 27 6.50 9.43 12.77
C HIS A 27 6.57 7.94 12.47
N PHE A 28 7.59 7.27 12.99
CA PHE A 28 7.77 5.84 12.75
C PHE A 28 8.44 5.14 13.91
N PHE A 29 8.24 3.83 14.00
CA PHE A 29 9.03 2.94 14.84
C PHE A 29 9.35 1.66 14.08
N TYR A 30 10.34 0.91 14.59
CA TYR A 30 10.65 -0.42 14.10
C TYR A 30 9.97 -1.46 14.98
N LEU A 31 9.35 -2.45 14.35
CA LEU A 31 8.65 -3.54 15.02
C LEU A 31 9.26 -4.87 14.60
N HIS A 32 9.67 -5.67 15.58
CA HIS A 32 10.05 -7.05 15.29
C HIS A 32 8.82 -7.94 15.33
N VAL A 33 8.41 -8.49 14.19
CA VAL A 33 7.17 -9.29 14.05
C VAL A 33 7.39 -10.80 14.27
N GLY A 34 8.54 -11.19 14.83
CA GLY A 34 8.94 -12.58 15.06
C GLY A 34 9.88 -13.14 13.99
N THR A 35 9.55 -12.94 12.71
CA THR A 35 10.36 -13.41 11.57
C THR A 35 11.28 -12.33 11.02
N GLU A 36 10.80 -11.08 10.97
CA GLU A 36 11.52 -9.94 10.41
C GLU A 36 11.31 -8.67 11.26
N ILE A 37 11.93 -7.57 10.83
CA ILE A 37 11.76 -6.24 11.42
C ILE A 37 11.19 -5.30 10.36
N GLY A 38 9.97 -4.83 10.59
CA GLY A 38 9.28 -3.87 9.73
C GLY A 38 9.36 -2.44 10.26
N ARG A 39 9.28 -1.46 9.36
CA ARG A 39 9.09 -0.05 9.71
C ARG A 39 7.61 0.29 9.63
N VAL A 40 7.04 0.76 10.73
CA VAL A 40 5.65 1.19 10.82
C VAL A 40 5.63 2.71 10.90
N GLU A 41 4.91 3.37 9.99
CA GLU A 41 4.69 4.82 10.01
C GLU A 41 3.29 5.16 10.53
N LEU A 42 3.20 6.25 11.27
CA LEU A 42 1.99 6.73 11.91
C LEU A 42 2.00 8.27 12.00
N PRO A 43 0.82 8.92 12.03
CA PRO A 43 0.74 10.37 12.20
C PRO A 43 1.13 10.81 13.62
N ALA A 44 1.52 12.08 13.77
CA ALA A 44 1.99 12.65 15.04
C ALA A 44 0.98 12.51 16.19
N TRP A 45 -0.32 12.66 15.92
CA TRP A 45 -1.36 12.55 16.97
C TRP A 45 -1.44 11.13 17.58
N ILE A 46 -1.10 10.08 16.84
CA ILE A 46 -0.95 8.73 17.40
C ILE A 46 0.41 8.62 18.10
N ALA A 47 1.46 9.15 17.45
CA ALA A 47 2.84 9.02 17.90
C ALA A 47 3.11 9.64 19.28
N HIS A 48 2.30 10.62 19.67
CA HIS A 48 2.39 11.30 20.97
C HIS A 48 1.63 10.59 22.10
N ASP A 49 0.83 9.55 21.79
CA ASP A 49 0.13 8.73 22.80
C ASP A 49 0.71 7.31 22.80
N GLU A 50 1.49 7.00 23.84
CA GLU A 50 2.16 5.71 23.96
C GLU A 50 1.20 4.52 23.98
N ASN A 51 -0.02 4.67 24.55
CA ASN A 51 -1.01 3.61 24.57
C ASN A 51 -1.53 3.30 23.16
N LEU A 52 -1.73 4.34 22.34
CA LEU A 52 -2.15 4.16 20.95
C LEU A 52 -1.04 3.50 20.12
N VAL A 53 0.22 3.92 20.31
CA VAL A 53 1.37 3.30 19.64
C VAL A 53 1.48 1.82 19.99
N ASP A 54 1.35 1.46 21.26
CA ASP A 54 1.38 0.07 21.72
C ASP A 54 0.22 -0.75 21.18
N THR A 55 -0.97 -0.15 21.11
CA THR A 55 -2.15 -0.79 20.52
C THR A 55 -1.91 -1.11 19.05
N VAL A 56 -1.40 -0.14 18.26
CA VAL A 56 -1.05 -0.35 16.85
C VAL A 56 0.00 -1.45 16.70
N ALA A 57 1.07 -1.42 17.49
CA ALA A 57 2.11 -2.44 17.45
C ALA A 57 1.53 -3.84 17.74
N ARG A 58 0.67 -3.96 18.75
CA ARG A 58 0.03 -5.23 19.13
C ARG A 58 -0.90 -5.77 18.04
N ILE A 59 -1.67 -4.91 17.39
CA ILE A 59 -2.53 -5.29 16.25
C ILE A 59 -1.67 -5.81 15.09
N ILE A 60 -0.58 -5.12 14.74
CA ILE A 60 0.31 -5.55 13.65
C ILE A 60 0.94 -6.90 13.98
N VAL A 61 1.42 -7.09 15.21
CA VAL A 61 1.95 -8.40 15.65
C VAL A 61 0.90 -9.50 15.52
N ASP A 62 -0.33 -9.27 15.99
CA ASP A 62 -1.43 -10.25 15.86
C ASP A 62 -1.69 -10.64 14.40
N GLN A 63 -1.70 -9.66 13.50
CA GLN A 63 -1.88 -9.91 12.06
C GLN A 63 -0.71 -10.67 11.45
N CYS A 64 0.54 -10.34 11.82
CA CYS A 64 1.72 -11.06 11.37
C CYS A 64 1.75 -12.50 11.88
N VAL A 65 1.37 -12.75 13.15
CA VAL A 65 1.31 -14.10 13.70
C VAL A 65 0.30 -14.95 12.91
N LYS A 66 -0.87 -14.38 12.58
CA LYS A 66 -1.89 -15.04 11.76
C LYS A 66 -1.42 -15.29 10.31
N GLY A 67 -0.63 -14.39 9.75
CA GLY A 67 -0.11 -14.46 8.38
C GLY A 67 1.33 -14.97 8.26
N GLN A 68 1.82 -15.73 9.25
CA GLN A 68 3.16 -16.35 9.25
C GLN A 68 4.33 -15.38 9.01
N GLY A 69 4.28 -14.20 9.62
CA GLY A 69 5.31 -13.17 9.54
C GLY A 69 4.89 -11.92 8.77
N TYR A 70 3.83 -12.00 7.97
CA TYR A 70 3.32 -10.86 7.19
C TYR A 70 1.86 -10.54 7.56
N PRO A 71 1.44 -9.26 7.63
CA PRO A 71 0.07 -8.94 7.97
C PRO A 71 -0.92 -9.50 6.94
N VAL A 72 -1.86 -10.35 7.38
CA VAL A 72 -2.88 -10.97 6.51
C VAL A 72 -3.65 -9.93 5.70
N VAL A 73 -4.04 -8.82 6.32
CA VAL A 73 -4.78 -7.74 5.66
C VAL A 73 -4.02 -7.13 4.48
N ILE A 74 -2.69 -7.04 4.55
CA ILE A 74 -1.88 -6.49 3.45
C ILE A 74 -1.72 -7.53 2.34
N ALA A 75 -1.57 -8.81 2.70
CA ALA A 75 -1.53 -9.89 1.71
C ALA A 75 -2.85 -9.95 0.91
N GLU A 76 -3.99 -9.90 1.59
CA GLU A 76 -5.31 -9.85 0.95
C GLU A 76 -5.48 -8.62 0.05
N ALA A 77 -5.07 -7.44 0.54
CA ALA A 77 -5.12 -6.23 -0.26
C ALA A 77 -4.22 -6.30 -1.51
N HIS A 78 -3.06 -6.96 -1.40
CA HIS A 78 -2.17 -7.19 -2.54
C HIS A 78 -2.85 -8.05 -3.60
N GLU A 79 -3.43 -9.18 -3.20
CA GLU A 79 -4.13 -10.10 -4.10
C GLU A 79 -5.35 -9.43 -4.77
N GLN A 80 -6.09 -8.61 -4.03
CA GLN A 80 -7.25 -7.88 -4.56
C GLN A 80 -6.88 -6.72 -5.49
N ALA A 81 -5.72 -6.09 -5.31
CA ALA A 81 -5.27 -4.98 -6.15
C ALA A 81 -4.76 -5.43 -7.54
N VAL A 82 -4.62 -6.74 -7.78
CA VAL A 82 -4.13 -7.27 -9.06
C VAL A 82 -5.16 -7.05 -10.17
N VAL A 83 -4.86 -6.14 -11.09
CA VAL A 83 -5.65 -5.92 -12.31
C VAL A 83 -5.32 -7.01 -13.34
N LYS A 84 -6.23 -7.97 -13.51
CA LYS A 84 -6.04 -9.13 -14.39
C LYS A 84 -6.19 -8.75 -15.87
N GLY A 85 -5.72 -9.63 -16.76
CA GLY A 85 -5.84 -9.44 -18.22
C GLY A 85 -7.27 -9.13 -18.68
N PRO A 86 -8.27 -9.95 -18.30
CA PRO A 86 -9.67 -9.70 -18.63
C PRO A 86 -10.21 -8.36 -18.13
N ASP A 87 -9.83 -7.93 -16.92
CA ASP A 87 -10.25 -6.63 -16.37
C ASP A 87 -9.72 -5.47 -17.20
N ARG A 88 -8.46 -5.58 -17.68
CA ARG A 88 -7.86 -4.59 -18.57
C ARG A 88 -8.59 -4.55 -19.91
N ASP A 89 -8.86 -5.71 -20.51
CA ASP A 89 -9.55 -5.78 -21.80
C ASP A 89 -10.98 -5.24 -21.71
N PHE A 90 -11.71 -5.57 -20.64
CA PHE A 90 -13.02 -5.01 -20.35
C PHE A 90 -12.96 -3.49 -20.19
N PHE A 91 -12.02 -2.97 -19.42
CA PHE A 91 -11.82 -1.53 -19.26
C PHE A 91 -11.61 -0.83 -20.61
N TYR A 92 -10.71 -1.35 -21.45
CA TYR A 92 -10.48 -0.77 -22.77
C TYR A 92 -11.67 -0.92 -23.71
N HIS A 93 -12.44 -2.01 -23.62
CA HIS A 93 -13.67 -2.18 -24.38
C HIS A 93 -14.72 -1.14 -24.00
N VAL A 94 -14.96 -0.92 -22.70
CA VAL A 94 -15.87 0.12 -22.20
C VAL A 94 -15.41 1.51 -22.63
N LEU A 95 -14.10 1.79 -22.51
CA LEU A 95 -13.52 3.07 -22.91
C LEU A 95 -13.66 3.32 -24.42
N GLN A 96 -13.51 2.28 -25.24
CA GLN A 96 -13.74 2.35 -26.69
C GLN A 96 -15.21 2.63 -27.00
N LYS A 97 -16.15 1.93 -26.35
CA LYS A 97 -17.59 2.15 -26.53
C LYS A 97 -17.99 3.59 -26.18
N MET A 98 -17.57 4.08 -25.02
CA MET A 98 -17.83 5.48 -24.59
C MET A 98 -17.17 6.51 -25.51
N GLY A 99 -15.96 6.22 -26.01
CA GLY A 99 -15.27 7.07 -26.97
C GLY A 99 -16.03 7.18 -28.30
N MET A 100 -16.55 6.06 -28.81
CA MET A 100 -17.36 6.03 -30.03
C MET A 100 -18.66 6.84 -29.87
N GLU A 101 -19.36 6.70 -28.74
CA GLU A 101 -20.57 7.47 -28.43
C GLU A 101 -20.31 8.98 -28.39
N ARG A 102 -19.10 9.41 -28.01
CA ARG A 102 -18.70 10.83 -27.92
C ARG A 102 -17.86 11.33 -29.10
N GLN A 103 -17.80 10.57 -30.20
CA GLN A 103 -16.96 10.86 -31.38
C GLN A 103 -15.47 11.12 -31.07
N ARG A 104 -14.95 10.56 -29.96
CA ARG A 104 -13.53 10.62 -29.60
C ARG A 104 -12.88 9.27 -29.88
N ARG A 105 -11.96 9.23 -30.84
CA ARG A 105 -11.17 8.02 -31.11
C ARG A 105 -10.09 7.86 -30.04
N PRO A 106 -10.06 6.75 -29.28
CA PRO A 106 -8.95 6.49 -28.38
C PRO A 106 -7.66 6.27 -29.19
N ILE A 107 -6.58 6.96 -28.81
CA ILE A 107 -5.26 6.78 -29.44
C ILE A 107 -4.61 5.55 -28.80
N ILE A 108 -4.62 4.43 -29.54
CA ILE A 108 -3.98 3.20 -29.09
C ILE A 108 -2.47 3.31 -29.36
N SER A 109 -1.65 3.10 -28.33
CA SER A 109 -0.19 3.15 -28.44
C SER A 109 0.37 2.02 -29.32
N ARG A 110 1.47 2.29 -30.03
CA ARG A 110 2.25 1.26 -30.78
C ARG A 110 2.68 0.09 -29.88
N LYS A 111 2.85 0.33 -28.57
CA LYS A 111 3.22 -0.71 -27.59
C LYS A 111 2.04 -1.65 -27.26
N SER A 112 0.82 -1.13 -27.19
CA SER A 112 -0.39 -1.94 -27.00
C SER A 112 -0.74 -2.76 -28.25
N LEU A 113 -0.47 -2.22 -29.45
CA LEU A 113 -0.64 -2.98 -30.70
C LEU A 113 0.31 -4.19 -30.77
N ARG A 114 1.59 -4.04 -30.37
CA ARG A 114 2.56 -5.16 -30.32
C ARG A 114 2.19 -6.23 -29.30
N LYS A 115 1.57 -5.88 -28.17
CA LYS A 115 1.12 -6.86 -27.18
C LYS A 115 -0.10 -7.66 -27.65
N ARG A 116 -0.96 -7.07 -28.48
CA ARG A 116 -2.07 -7.79 -29.13
C ARG A 116 -1.60 -8.67 -30.30
N SER A 117 -0.55 -8.26 -31.03
CA SER A 117 -0.01 -9.05 -32.15
C SER A 117 0.89 -10.22 -31.72
N MET A 118 1.39 -10.21 -30.47
CA MET A 118 2.12 -11.33 -29.87
C MET A 118 1.18 -12.24 -29.04
N GLY A 119 -0.13 -12.16 -29.26
CA GLY A 119 -1.06 -13.15 -28.74
C GLY A 119 -0.69 -14.52 -29.33
N ILE A 120 -0.48 -15.49 -28.43
CA ILE A 120 -0.89 -16.87 -28.65
C ILE A 120 -2.37 -16.87 -29.07
#